data_AF-A0A4V1M9X2-F1
#
_entry.id   AF-A0A4V1M9X2-F1
#
_cell.length_a   1.000
_cell.length_b   1.000
_cell.length_c   1.000
_cell.angle_alpha   90.00
_cell.angle_beta   90.00
_cell.angle_gamma   90.00
#
_symmetry.space_group_name_H-M   'P 1'
#
loop_
_entity.id
_entity.type
_entity.pdbx_description
1 polymer ?
#
loop_
_entity_poly.entity_id
_entity_poly.type
_entity_poly.pdbx_seq_one_letter_code
_entity_poly.pdbx_strand_id
1 'polypeptide(L)'
;MGRTQNFFEYQKMLADEYAGLDPRRLLYLCAILTGHEIAAVDHALASPKYAVFRELFTLAHKVIACAGEDVEGPVIDQCQRDLSEACRKFSRKSKFPDADKQSLSACAEKLLYFIHYLKTEDPLYLLHTLEQMQTLDTATLAAYGDQLILLSRLKSFLKL
;
A
#
# COMPACT_ATOMS: atom_id res chain seq x y z
N MET A 1 33.78 16.55 10.26
CA MET A 1 33.61 15.08 10.13
C MET A 1 32.47 14.48 10.98
N GLY A 2 31.55 15.28 11.57
CA GLY A 2 30.47 14.75 12.43
C GLY A 2 29.10 14.47 11.78
N ARG A 3 28.89 14.85 10.51
CA ARG A 3 27.59 14.62 9.82
C ARG A 3 27.40 13.18 9.33
N THR A 4 28.48 12.48 9.03
CA THR A 4 28.46 11.09 8.55
C THR A 4 28.30 10.09 9.69
N GLN A 5 28.86 10.34 10.88
CA GLN A 5 28.67 9.47 12.06
C GLN A 5 27.20 9.36 12.48
N ASN A 6 26.49 10.48 12.57
CA ASN A 6 25.05 10.49 12.90
C ASN A 6 24.21 9.75 11.85
N PHE A 7 24.64 9.71 10.58
CA PHE A 7 23.93 9.02 9.51
C PHE A 7 24.10 7.49 9.61
N PHE A 8 25.31 7.00 9.88
CA PHE A 8 25.54 5.56 10.04
C PHE A 8 24.91 5.00 11.32
N GLU A 9 24.93 5.76 12.42
CA GLU A 9 24.21 5.38 13.64
C GLU A 9 22.71 5.31 13.40
N TYR A 10 22.14 6.28 12.67
CA TYR A 10 20.73 6.30 12.30
C TYR A 10 20.35 5.15 11.36
N GLN A 11 21.18 4.83 10.35
CA GLN A 11 20.94 3.69 9.47
C GLN A 11 21.02 2.35 10.21
N LYS A 12 21.96 2.22 11.15
CA LYS A 12 22.08 1.02 11.98
C LYS A 12 20.88 0.88 12.91
N MET A 13 20.45 1.96 13.56
CA MET A 13 19.23 1.97 14.38
C MET A 13 17.99 1.63 13.56
N LEU A 14 17.84 2.18 12.35
CA LEU A 14 16.76 1.79 11.45
C LEU A 14 16.87 0.30 11.09
N ALA A 15 18.01 -0.19 10.66
CA ALA A 15 18.17 -1.61 10.33
C ALA A 15 17.81 -2.54 11.50
N ASP A 16 18.14 -2.15 12.73
CA ASP A 16 17.79 -2.89 13.95
C ASP A 16 16.26 -2.88 14.20
N GLU A 17 15.58 -1.75 13.95
CA GLU A 17 14.11 -1.66 14.03
C GLU A 17 13.41 -2.45 12.90
N TYR A 18 14.08 -2.68 11.76
CA TYR A 18 13.55 -3.42 10.61
C TYR A 18 13.80 -4.93 10.72
N ALA A 19 14.74 -5.37 11.56
CA ALA A 19 15.26 -6.74 11.58
C ALA A 19 14.22 -7.84 11.85
N GLY A 20 13.05 -7.48 12.41
CA GLY A 20 11.94 -8.41 12.65
C GLY A 20 10.82 -8.37 11.60
N LEU A 21 10.88 -7.44 10.63
CA LEU A 21 9.88 -7.34 9.58
C LEU A 21 10.14 -8.41 8.52
N ASP A 22 9.13 -9.23 8.23
CA ASP A 22 9.19 -10.27 7.20
C ASP A 22 8.54 -9.73 5.91
N PRO A 23 9.35 -9.50 4.85
CA PRO A 23 8.83 -8.89 3.65
C PRO A 23 7.68 -9.66 3.00
N ARG A 24 7.75 -11.00 3.02
CA ARG A 24 6.76 -11.87 2.41
C ARG A 24 5.45 -11.84 3.18
N ARG A 25 5.51 -11.90 4.51
CA ARG A 25 4.30 -11.81 5.35
C ARG A 25 3.61 -10.47 5.18
N LEU A 26 4.37 -9.39 5.08
CA LEU A 26 3.84 -8.05 4.79
C LEU A 26 3.25 -7.96 3.37
N LEU A 27 3.82 -8.64 2.37
CA LEU A 27 3.24 -8.71 1.02
C LEU A 27 1.90 -9.45 1.02
N TYR A 28 1.78 -10.57 1.73
CA TYR A 28 0.49 -11.24 1.93
C TYR A 28 -0.53 -10.34 2.62
N LEU A 29 -0.10 -9.57 3.63
CA LEU A 29 -0.96 -8.59 4.28
C LEU A 29 -1.44 -7.51 3.30
N CYS A 30 -0.56 -7.01 2.41
CA CYS A 30 -0.93 -6.08 1.35
C CYS A 30 -1.96 -6.67 0.38
N ALA A 31 -1.84 -7.95 0.04
CA ALA A 31 -2.80 -8.64 -0.82
C ALA A 31 -4.20 -8.70 -0.19
N ILE A 32 -4.28 -9.05 1.10
CA ILE A 32 -5.53 -9.07 1.87
C ILE A 32 -6.15 -7.67 1.87
N LEU A 33 -5.37 -6.64 2.23
CA LEU A 33 -5.83 -5.25 2.27
C LEU A 33 -6.32 -4.76 0.91
N THR A 34 -5.61 -5.10 -0.16
CA THR A 34 -6.00 -4.73 -1.52
C THR A 34 -7.40 -5.25 -1.87
N GLY A 35 -7.72 -6.48 -1.46
CA GLY A 35 -9.06 -7.03 -1.63
C GLY A 35 -10.13 -6.22 -0.88
N HIS A 36 -9.87 -5.87 0.37
CA HIS A 36 -10.77 -5.02 1.16
C HIS A 36 -10.95 -3.62 0.55
N GLU A 37 -9.87 -2.99 0.10
CA GLU A 37 -9.88 -1.65 -0.49
C GLU A 37 -10.66 -1.60 -1.81
N ILE A 38 -10.55 -2.64 -2.64
CA ILE A 38 -11.31 -2.74 -3.89
C ILE A 38 -12.78 -3.01 -3.61
N ALA A 39 -13.09 -3.90 -2.65
CA ALA A 39 -14.47 -4.17 -2.26
C ALA A 39 -15.17 -2.90 -1.73
N ALA A 40 -14.45 -2.04 -0.99
CA ALA A 40 -14.99 -0.78 -0.48
C ALA A 40 -15.36 0.22 -1.59
N VAL A 41 -14.75 0.11 -2.78
CA VAL A 41 -15.03 0.99 -3.94
C VAL A 41 -15.78 0.27 -5.07
N ASP A 42 -16.24 -0.96 -4.88
CA ASP A 42 -16.89 -1.72 -5.95
C ASP A 42 -18.18 -1.04 -6.46
N HIS A 43 -18.92 -0.39 -5.56
CA HIS A 43 -20.07 0.44 -5.95
C HIS A 43 -19.66 1.58 -6.90
N ALA A 44 -18.58 2.29 -6.59
CA ALA A 44 -18.06 3.36 -7.44
C ALA A 44 -17.60 2.80 -8.80
N LEU A 45 -16.96 1.64 -8.81
CA LEU A 45 -16.53 0.93 -10.03
C LEU A 45 -17.69 0.34 -10.84
N ALA A 46 -18.86 0.10 -10.23
CA ALA A 46 -20.07 -0.33 -10.93
C ALA A 46 -20.74 0.83 -11.70
N SER A 47 -20.41 2.08 -11.37
CA SER A 47 -20.91 3.25 -12.09
C SER A 47 -20.38 3.28 -13.53
N PRO A 48 -21.22 3.58 -14.55
CA PRO A 48 -20.78 3.72 -15.94
C PRO A 48 -19.64 4.72 -16.12
N LYS A 49 -19.56 5.72 -15.22
CA LYS A 49 -18.52 6.76 -15.22
C LYS A 49 -17.13 6.21 -14.92
N TYR A 50 -17.03 5.18 -14.08
CA TYR A 50 -15.77 4.65 -13.56
C TYR A 50 -15.53 3.17 -13.90
N ALA A 51 -16.47 2.51 -14.57
CA ALA A 51 -16.37 1.12 -14.99
C ALA A 51 -15.07 0.80 -15.76
N VAL A 52 -14.55 1.77 -16.54
CA VAL A 52 -13.30 1.64 -17.29
C VAL A 52 -12.07 1.39 -16.39
N PHE A 53 -12.13 1.73 -15.10
CA PHE A 53 -11.03 1.52 -14.15
C PHE A 53 -11.12 0.18 -13.42
N ARG A 54 -12.23 -0.57 -13.57
CA ARG A 54 -12.42 -1.85 -12.86
C ARG A 54 -11.33 -2.86 -13.20
N GLU A 55 -10.93 -2.94 -14.46
CA GLU A 55 -9.86 -3.84 -14.91
C GLU A 55 -8.51 -3.46 -14.30
N LEU A 56 -8.21 -2.16 -14.19
CA LEU A 56 -6.98 -1.66 -13.58
C LEU A 56 -6.88 -2.04 -12.10
N PHE A 57 -7.95 -1.85 -11.33
CA PHE A 57 -7.98 -2.19 -9.91
C PHE A 57 -7.91 -3.71 -9.72
N THR A 58 -8.57 -4.47 -10.58
CA THR A 58 -8.48 -5.94 -10.60
C THR A 58 -7.07 -6.42 -10.93
N LEU A 59 -6.39 -5.79 -11.89
CA LEU A 59 -5.01 -6.08 -12.24
C LEU A 59 -4.07 -5.74 -11.08
N ALA A 60 -4.26 -4.61 -10.42
CA ALA A 60 -3.48 -4.22 -9.24
C ALA A 60 -3.61 -5.26 -8.12
N HIS A 61 -4.83 -5.73 -7.84
CA HIS A 61 -5.03 -6.83 -6.90
C HIS A 61 -4.26 -8.07 -7.30
N LYS A 62 -4.33 -8.49 -8.58
CA LYS A 62 -3.60 -9.68 -9.05
C LYS A 62 -2.09 -9.51 -8.91
N VAL A 63 -1.54 -8.36 -9.29
CA VAL A 63 -0.11 -8.06 -9.16
C VAL A 63 0.34 -8.14 -7.70
N ILE A 64 -0.43 -7.58 -6.77
CA ILE A 64 -0.11 -7.60 -5.34
C ILE A 64 -0.40 -8.97 -4.71
N ALA A 65 -1.45 -9.68 -5.14
CA ALA A 65 -1.82 -10.98 -4.60
C ALA A 65 -0.93 -12.12 -5.08
N CYS A 66 -0.35 -11.98 -6.28
CA CYS A 66 0.69 -12.86 -6.77
C CYS A 66 2.08 -12.55 -6.16
N ALA A 67 2.16 -11.67 -5.15
CA ALA A 67 3.41 -11.31 -4.49
C ALA A 67 4.04 -12.53 -3.80
N GLY A 68 4.99 -13.14 -4.51
CA GLY A 68 5.64 -14.40 -4.17
C GLY A 68 5.91 -15.29 -5.39
N GLU A 69 5.24 -15.04 -6.51
CA GLU A 69 5.44 -15.76 -7.79
C GLU A 69 5.90 -14.79 -8.89
N ASP A 70 6.47 -15.33 -9.97
CA ASP A 70 7.17 -14.65 -11.07
C ASP A 70 6.28 -13.66 -11.87
N VAL A 71 5.79 -12.60 -11.22
CA VAL A 71 5.18 -11.47 -11.92
C VAL A 71 6.28 -10.68 -12.59
N GLU A 72 6.24 -10.59 -13.92
CA GLU A 72 7.23 -9.87 -14.70
C GLU A 72 7.28 -8.39 -14.30
N GLY A 73 8.48 -7.87 -14.02
CA GLY A 73 8.72 -6.45 -13.67
C GLY A 73 8.03 -5.42 -14.59
N PRO A 74 8.01 -5.60 -15.93
CA PRO A 74 7.28 -4.71 -16.84
C PRO A 74 5.79 -4.58 -16.55
N VAL A 75 5.13 -5.64 -16.05
CA VAL A 75 3.70 -5.63 -15.70
C VAL A 75 3.49 -4.78 -14.45
N ILE A 76 4.37 -4.91 -13.46
CA ILE A 76 4.34 -4.11 -12.23
C ILE A 76 4.53 -2.63 -12.56
N ASP A 77 5.51 -2.30 -13.43
CA ASP A 77 5.79 -0.94 -13.86
C ASP A 77 4.65 -0.32 -14.67
N GLN A 78 3.98 -1.10 -15.52
CA GLN A 78 2.80 -0.64 -16.24
C GLN A 78 1.63 -0.37 -15.29
N CYS A 79 1.35 -1.31 -14.37
CA CYS A 79 0.29 -1.16 -13.38
C CYS A 79 0.50 0.09 -12.50
N GLN A 80 1.74 0.33 -12.05
CA GLN A 80 2.11 1.53 -11.29
C GLN A 80 1.83 2.82 -12.07
N ARG A 81 2.18 2.86 -13.36
CA ARG A 81 1.95 4.02 -14.22
C ARG A 81 0.46 4.31 -14.40
N ASP A 82 -0.32 3.27 -14.69
CA ASP A 82 -1.76 3.40 -14.94
C ASP A 82 -2.51 3.82 -13.67
N LEU A 83 -2.17 3.25 -12.50
CA LEU A 83 -2.71 3.68 -11.21
C LEU A 83 -2.32 5.12 -10.86
N SER A 84 -1.08 5.52 -11.16
CA SER A 84 -0.64 6.91 -10.96
C SER A 84 -1.44 7.89 -11.80
N GLU A 85 -1.73 7.53 -13.06
CA GLU A 85 -2.58 8.34 -13.92
C GLU A 85 -4.03 8.39 -13.43
N ALA A 86 -4.60 7.25 -13.02
CA ALA A 86 -5.94 7.17 -12.44
C ALA A 86 -6.05 8.03 -11.17
N CYS A 87 -5.11 7.89 -10.24
CA CYS A 87 -5.05 8.69 -9.02
C CYS A 87 -4.97 10.20 -9.33
N ARG A 88 -4.16 10.60 -10.33
CA ARG A 88 -4.10 12.01 -10.80
C ARG A 88 -5.42 12.48 -11.41
N LYS A 89 -6.15 11.63 -12.13
CA LYS A 89 -7.48 11.97 -12.67
C LYS A 89 -8.51 12.14 -11.55
N PHE A 90 -8.47 11.29 -10.54
CA PHE A 90 -9.39 11.32 -9.41
C PHE A 90 -9.12 12.49 -8.44
N SER A 91 -7.86 12.84 -8.22
CA SER A 91 -7.47 13.96 -7.34
C SER A 91 -7.72 15.35 -7.93
N ARG A 92 -8.01 15.47 -9.24
CA ARG A 92 -8.35 16.77 -9.86
C ARG A 92 -9.58 17.37 -9.18
N LYS A 93 -9.42 18.60 -8.65
CA LYS A 93 -10.51 19.37 -8.07
C LYS A 93 -11.66 19.50 -9.08
N SER A 94 -12.84 19.08 -8.67
CA SER A 94 -14.09 19.25 -9.40
C SER A 94 -14.88 20.39 -8.75
N LYS A 95 -15.64 21.14 -9.54
CA LYS A 95 -16.60 22.12 -9.00
C LYS A 95 -17.69 21.46 -8.16
N PHE A 96 -17.98 20.19 -8.44
CA PHE A 96 -18.95 19.39 -7.70
C PHE A 96 -18.22 18.29 -6.92
N PRO A 97 -18.40 18.21 -5.60
CA PRO A 97 -17.83 17.11 -4.81
C PRO A 97 -18.43 15.79 -5.27
N ASP A 98 -17.56 14.83 -5.55
CA ASP A 98 -17.91 13.50 -6.02
C ASP A 98 -17.25 12.52 -5.04
N ALA A 99 -18.07 11.96 -4.15
CA ALA A 99 -17.60 11.07 -3.08
C ALA A 99 -16.98 9.79 -3.65
N ASP A 100 -17.59 9.22 -4.69
CA ASP A 100 -17.06 8.05 -5.39
C ASP A 100 -15.68 8.33 -5.98
N LYS A 101 -15.50 9.51 -6.59
CA LYS A 101 -14.19 9.96 -7.10
C LYS A 101 -13.14 10.04 -6.00
N GLN A 102 -13.50 10.56 -4.82
CA GLN A 102 -12.59 10.67 -3.69
C GLN A 102 -12.20 9.30 -3.14
N SER A 103 -13.18 8.40 -2.99
CA SER A 103 -12.94 7.02 -2.57
C SER A 103 -12.05 6.26 -3.56
N LEU A 104 -12.28 6.42 -4.87
CA LEU A 104 -11.42 5.86 -5.91
C LEU A 104 -10.00 6.44 -5.88
N SER A 105 -9.85 7.74 -5.60
CA SER A 105 -8.53 8.36 -5.44
C SER A 105 -7.79 7.76 -4.25
N ALA A 106 -8.45 7.65 -3.09
CA ALA A 106 -7.84 7.12 -1.88
C ALA A 106 -7.47 5.63 -2.03
N CYS A 107 -8.34 4.85 -2.68
CA CYS A 107 -8.04 3.44 -2.98
C CYS A 107 -6.84 3.33 -3.93
N ALA A 108 -6.82 4.09 -5.04
CA ALA A 108 -5.70 4.09 -5.98
C ALA A 108 -4.36 4.47 -5.32
N GLU A 109 -4.37 5.44 -4.39
CA GLU A 109 -3.18 5.85 -3.63
C GLU A 109 -2.65 4.71 -2.75
N LYS A 110 -3.52 3.97 -2.06
CA LYS A 110 -3.12 2.79 -1.27
C LYS A 110 -2.56 1.67 -2.13
N LEU A 111 -3.19 1.39 -3.27
CA LEU A 111 -2.67 0.41 -4.23
C LEU A 111 -1.27 0.79 -4.71
N LEU A 112 -1.00 2.09 -4.91
CA LEU A 112 0.34 2.56 -5.23
C LEU A 112 1.33 2.30 -4.10
N TYR A 113 0.97 2.55 -2.84
CA TYR A 113 1.83 2.22 -1.70
C TYR A 113 2.16 0.71 -1.66
N PHE A 114 1.19 -0.16 -1.90
CA PHE A 114 1.43 -1.60 -1.95
C PHE A 114 2.31 -2.03 -3.13
N ILE A 115 2.17 -1.41 -4.31
CA ILE A 115 3.06 -1.65 -5.45
C ILE A 115 4.48 -1.13 -5.16
N HIS A 116 4.61 0.03 -4.52
CA HIS A 116 5.91 0.54 -4.10
C HIS A 116 6.60 -0.43 -3.13
N TYR A 117 5.84 -0.94 -2.16
CA TYR A 117 6.32 -1.97 -1.25
C TYR A 117 6.73 -3.24 -1.99
N LEU A 118 5.91 -3.75 -2.93
CA LEU A 118 6.25 -4.91 -3.78
C LEU A 118 7.58 -4.73 -4.53
N LYS A 119 7.91 -3.51 -4.97
CA LYS A 119 9.12 -3.23 -5.74
C LYS A 119 10.37 -3.01 -4.89
N THR A 120 10.20 -2.54 -3.66
CA THR A 120 11.31 -2.02 -2.84
C THR A 120 11.52 -2.80 -1.55
N GLU A 121 10.52 -3.56 -1.12
CA GLU A 121 10.42 -4.17 0.22
C GLU A 121 10.58 -3.13 1.35
N ASP A 122 10.34 -1.85 1.06
CA ASP A 122 10.51 -0.77 2.03
C ASP A 122 9.23 -0.59 2.87
N PRO A 123 9.21 -1.01 4.14
CA PRO A 123 8.04 -0.93 5.01
C PRO A 123 7.55 0.51 5.26
N LEU A 124 8.32 1.55 4.91
CA LEU A 124 7.87 2.94 4.97
C LEU A 124 6.59 3.17 4.17
N TYR A 125 6.44 2.48 3.03
CA TYR A 125 5.24 2.58 2.21
C TYR A 125 3.99 1.99 2.90
N LEU A 126 4.17 1.13 3.91
CA LEU A 126 3.06 0.53 4.65
C LEU A 126 2.59 1.37 5.83
N LEU A 127 3.41 2.32 6.31
CA LEU A 127 3.11 3.10 7.51
C LEU A 127 1.83 3.95 7.38
N HIS A 128 1.54 4.43 6.17
CA HIS A 128 0.32 5.17 5.87
C HIS A 128 -0.95 4.32 5.90
N THR A 129 -0.82 2.99 5.91
CA THR A 129 -1.93 2.02 5.88
C THR A 129 -2.12 1.30 7.22
N LEU A 130 -1.29 1.59 8.22
CA LEU A 130 -1.32 0.96 9.55
C LEU A 130 -2.68 1.05 10.26
N GLU A 131 -3.34 2.21 10.19
CA GLU A 131 -4.64 2.40 10.85
C GLU A 131 -5.72 1.49 10.24
N GLN A 132 -5.65 1.23 8.94
CA GLN A 132 -6.55 0.31 8.26
C GLN A 132 -6.21 -1.15 8.57
N MET A 133 -4.93 -1.47 8.72
CA MET A 133 -4.49 -2.80 9.15
C MET A 133 -5.08 -3.19 10.50
N GLN A 134 -5.31 -2.22 11.40
CA GLN A 134 -5.95 -2.46 12.71
C GLN A 134 -7.46 -2.76 12.61
N THR A 135 -8.08 -2.54 11.46
CA THR A 135 -9.51 -2.84 11.20
C THR A 135 -9.74 -4.21 10.58
N LEU A 136 -8.67 -4.98 10.34
CA LEU A 136 -8.75 -6.35 9.85
C LEU A 136 -9.44 -7.27 10.86
N ASP A 137 -9.90 -8.43 10.37
CA ASP A 137 -10.54 -9.42 11.23
C ASP A 137 -9.57 -9.96 12.31
N THR A 138 -10.14 -10.47 13.40
CA THR A 138 -9.40 -10.92 14.57
C THR A 138 -8.41 -12.06 14.27
N ALA A 139 -8.69 -12.92 13.28
CA ALA A 139 -7.78 -14.00 12.91
C ALA A 139 -6.56 -13.45 12.18
N THR A 140 -6.76 -12.53 11.23
CA THR A 140 -5.66 -11.85 10.52
C THR A 140 -4.83 -10.99 11.47
N LEU A 141 -5.46 -10.24 12.39
CA LEU A 141 -4.73 -9.47 13.41
C LEU A 141 -3.88 -10.35 14.32
N ALA A 142 -4.38 -11.53 14.72
CA ALA A 142 -3.60 -12.48 15.50
C ALA A 142 -2.42 -13.06 14.70
N ALA A 143 -2.62 -13.33 13.40
CA ALA A 143 -1.61 -13.91 12.53
C ALA A 143 -0.47 -12.94 12.13
N TYR A 144 -0.72 -11.63 12.13
CA TYR A 144 0.26 -10.60 11.75
C TYR A 144 0.57 -9.60 12.88
N GLY A 145 0.10 -9.85 14.10
CA GLY A 145 0.20 -8.89 15.21
C GLY A 145 1.64 -8.50 15.56
N ASP A 146 2.58 -9.43 15.44
CA ASP A 146 4.01 -9.17 15.61
C ASP A 146 4.53 -8.14 14.57
N GLN A 147 4.15 -8.31 13.30
CA GLN A 147 4.53 -7.41 12.22
C GLN A 147 3.91 -6.01 12.39
N LEU A 148 2.64 -5.95 12.81
CA LEU A 148 1.94 -4.69 13.06
C LEU A 148 2.53 -3.91 14.24
N ILE A 149 2.98 -4.60 15.29
CA ILE A 149 3.68 -3.98 16.42
C ILE A 149 5.00 -3.37 15.94
N LEU A 150 5.77 -4.10 15.13
CA LEU A 150 7.04 -3.60 14.59
C LEU A 150 6.83 -2.39 13.68
N LEU A 151 5.85 -2.43 12.78
CA LEU A 151 5.49 -1.27 11.95
C LEU A 151 5.03 -0.07 12.80
N SER A 152 4.29 -0.31 13.89
CA SER A 152 3.86 0.77 14.81
C SER A 152 5.04 1.38 15.58
N ARG A 153 6.03 0.57 15.97
CA ARG A 153 7.28 1.05 16.56
C ARG A 153 8.07 1.88 15.56
N LEU A 154 8.18 1.41 14.32
CA LEU A 154 8.83 2.14 13.24
C LEU A 154 8.16 3.49 12.97
N LYS A 155 6.83 3.55 12.88
CA LYS A 155 6.07 4.81 12.75
C LYS A 155 6.39 5.78 13.91
N SER A 156 6.37 5.27 15.15
CA SER A 156 6.67 6.05 16.34
C SER A 156 8.10 6.58 16.36
N PHE A 157 9.07 5.78 15.94
CA PHE A 157 10.48 6.16 15.84
C PHE A 157 10.70 7.31 14.84
N LEU A 158 10.01 7.24 13.70
CA LEU A 158 10.08 8.23 12.63
C LEU A 158 9.27 9.51 12.92
N LYS A 159 8.43 9.52 13.97
CA LYS A 159 7.52 10.62 14.34
C LYS A 159 6.53 10.97 13.22
N LEU A 160 6.05 9.94 12.52
CA LEU A 160 4.99 10.00 11.50
C LEU A 160 3.65 9.58 12.09
#